data_AF-S8AJR3-F1
#
_entry.id   AF-S8AJR3-F1
#
_cell.length_a   1.000
_cell.length_b   1.000
_cell.length_c   1.000
_cell.angle_alpha   90.00
_cell.angle_beta   90.00
_cell.angle_gamma   90.00
#
_symmetry.space_group_name_H-M   'P 1'
#
loop_
_entity.id
_entity.type
_entity.pdbx_description
1 polymer ?
#
loop_
_entity_poly.entity_id
_entity_poly.type
_entity_poly.pdbx_seq_one_letter_code
_entity_poly.pdbx_strand_id
1 'polypeptide(L)'
;MSQRTPQVHASNPSEESLQDSHLFDIVKTFNSLPRSPSLPSGLNYNIWHFSIRHIPLHPPGDILFFVNFVSQFIHIEGPIQYPTTPPTGAYLPQDIQTKAKCIAPLLLQGFNNKLDVSDPWAPAFAPWAWMTNDRELAKLVGDELKAMGVDEALCKVEVATKEQNEQAQENYCGFVGALTKSVNKGAPKP
;
A
#
# COMPACT_ATOMS: atom_id res chain seq x y z
N MET A 1 48.36 17.64 11.73
CA MET A 1 47.20 17.73 10.81
C MET A 1 46.78 16.31 10.47
N SER A 2 45.85 15.73 11.23
CA SER A 2 45.31 14.39 10.96
C SER A 2 44.07 14.52 10.07
N GLN A 3 44.15 14.03 8.84
CA GLN A 3 42.98 13.91 7.97
C GLN A 3 42.22 12.64 8.34
N ARG A 4 40.95 12.79 8.75
CA ARG A 4 39.99 11.70 8.91
C ARG A 4 39.43 11.38 7.53
N THR A 5 39.65 10.15 7.07
CA THR A 5 38.99 9.59 5.89
C THR A 5 37.51 9.34 6.22
N PRO A 6 36.56 9.74 5.35
CA PRO A 6 35.16 9.40 5.54
C PRO A 6 34.94 7.91 5.23
N GLN A 7 34.46 7.18 6.24
CA GLN A 7 34.04 5.80 6.13
C GLN A 7 32.69 5.77 5.39
N VAL A 8 32.74 5.47 4.10
CA VAL A 8 31.54 5.19 3.29
C VAL A 8 30.98 3.86 3.77
N HIS A 9 29.82 3.86 4.41
CA HIS A 9 29.04 2.65 4.63
C HIS A 9 28.60 2.12 3.28
N ALA A 10 29.36 1.16 2.75
CA ALA A 10 28.91 0.31 1.67
C ALA A 10 27.83 -0.62 2.23
N SER A 11 26.59 -0.47 1.74
CA SER A 11 25.53 -1.46 1.94
C SER A 11 26.01 -2.84 1.49
N ASN A 12 25.65 -3.87 2.25
CA ASN A 12 26.13 -5.22 2.03
C ASN A 12 25.46 -5.80 0.77
N PRO A 13 26.20 -6.17 -0.29
CA PRO A 13 25.63 -6.58 -1.58
C PRO A 13 24.70 -7.81 -1.51
N SER A 14 24.76 -8.56 -0.41
CA SER A 14 23.84 -9.67 -0.14
C SER A 14 22.41 -9.23 0.16
N GLU A 15 22.20 -8.08 0.81
CA GLU A 15 20.85 -7.63 1.20
C GLU A 15 20.08 -7.04 0.02
N GLU A 16 20.75 -6.27 -0.85
CA GLU A 16 20.14 -5.75 -2.09
C GLU A 16 19.73 -6.91 -3.01
N SER A 17 20.59 -7.92 -3.17
CA SER A 17 20.28 -9.09 -4.01
C SER A 17 19.07 -9.90 -3.51
N LEU A 18 18.85 -9.95 -2.19
CA LEU A 18 17.72 -10.66 -1.59
C LEU A 18 16.42 -9.85 -1.73
N GLN A 19 16.47 -8.53 -1.53
CA GLN A 19 15.32 -7.65 -1.75
C GLN A 19 14.87 -7.68 -3.21
N ASP A 20 15.80 -7.67 -4.15
CA ASP A 20 15.52 -7.78 -5.58
C ASP A 20 14.87 -9.13 -5.91
N SER A 21 15.34 -10.23 -5.31
CA SER A 21 14.73 -11.55 -5.50
C SER A 21 13.29 -11.64 -4.97
N HIS A 22 13.04 -11.03 -3.82
CA HIS A 22 11.72 -11.03 -3.20
C HIS A 22 10.73 -10.13 -3.97
N LEU A 23 11.18 -8.96 -4.41
CA LEU A 23 10.37 -8.08 -5.25
C LEU A 23 9.99 -8.76 -6.57
N PHE A 24 10.93 -9.47 -7.19
CA PHE A 24 10.68 -10.25 -8.39
C PHE A 24 9.57 -11.30 -8.17
N ASP A 25 9.62 -12.03 -7.05
CA ASP A 25 8.61 -13.03 -6.71
C ASP A 25 7.22 -12.41 -6.46
N ILE A 26 7.16 -11.23 -5.82
CA ILE A 26 5.91 -10.49 -5.64
C ILE A 26 5.27 -10.14 -6.99
N VAL A 27 6.05 -9.54 -7.89
CA VAL A 27 5.56 -9.10 -9.20
C VAL A 27 5.13 -10.29 -10.04
N LYS A 28 5.95 -11.35 -10.08
CA LYS A 28 5.65 -12.57 -10.82
C LYS A 28 4.35 -13.21 -10.33
N THR A 29 4.17 -13.30 -9.01
CA THR A 29 2.96 -13.85 -8.40
C THR A 29 1.76 -12.98 -8.76
N PHE A 30 1.88 -11.66 -8.61
CA PHE A 30 0.79 -10.72 -8.89
C PHE A 30 0.34 -10.77 -10.35
N ASN A 31 1.28 -10.74 -11.29
CA ASN A 31 0.99 -10.82 -12.72
C ASN A 31 0.35 -12.16 -13.14
N SER A 32 0.50 -13.21 -12.33
CA SER A 32 -0.13 -14.52 -12.56
C SER A 32 -1.56 -14.63 -12.01
N LEU A 33 -2.00 -13.66 -11.20
CA LEU A 33 -3.32 -13.69 -10.58
C LEU A 33 -4.43 -13.58 -11.64
N PRO A 34 -5.56 -14.29 -11.44
CA PRO A 34 -6.72 -14.11 -12.30
C PRO A 34 -7.23 -12.67 -12.20
N ARG A 35 -7.56 -12.10 -13.35
CA ARG A 35 -8.04 -10.71 -13.45
C ARG A 35 -9.38 -10.69 -14.17
N SER A 36 -10.41 -10.22 -13.48
CA SER A 36 -11.79 -10.11 -13.99
C SER A 36 -12.34 -8.71 -13.70
N PRO A 37 -13.17 -8.12 -14.59
CA PRO A 37 -13.89 -6.88 -14.32
C PRO A 37 -14.80 -6.94 -13.10
N SER A 38 -15.21 -8.15 -12.69
CA SER A 38 -16.04 -8.40 -11.50
C SER A 38 -15.23 -9.04 -10.38
N LEU A 39 -15.59 -8.75 -9.13
CA LEU A 39 -15.09 -9.46 -7.96
C LEU A 39 -15.43 -10.96 -8.04
N PRO A 40 -14.76 -11.84 -7.26
CA PRO A 40 -15.04 -13.28 -7.25
C PRO A 40 -16.51 -13.65 -6.97
N SER A 41 -17.26 -12.79 -6.27
CA SER A 41 -18.71 -12.98 -6.05
C SER A 41 -19.55 -12.82 -7.33
N GLY A 42 -19.00 -12.21 -8.39
CA GLY A 42 -19.68 -11.89 -9.64
C GLY A 42 -20.59 -10.66 -9.58
N LEU A 43 -20.81 -10.07 -8.40
CA LEU A 43 -21.85 -9.06 -8.18
C LEU A 43 -21.37 -7.60 -8.36
N ASN A 44 -20.08 -7.35 -8.12
CA ASN A 44 -19.54 -6.00 -7.99
C ASN A 44 -18.33 -5.80 -8.88
N TYR A 45 -18.08 -4.57 -9.31
CA TYR A 45 -16.90 -4.22 -10.10
C TYR A 45 -15.62 -4.36 -9.28
N ASN A 46 -14.60 -4.95 -9.89
CA ASN A 46 -13.27 -5.15 -9.31
C ASN A 46 -12.39 -3.90 -9.49
N ILE A 47 -12.92 -2.74 -9.10
CA ILE A 47 -12.23 -1.45 -9.18
C ILE A 47 -11.94 -0.98 -7.76
N TRP A 48 -10.69 -0.62 -7.49
CA TRP A 48 -10.22 -0.30 -6.15
C TRP A 48 -9.75 1.13 -6.03
N HIS A 49 -10.10 1.79 -4.94
CA HIS A 49 -9.47 3.04 -4.53
C HIS A 49 -8.37 2.72 -3.52
N PHE A 50 -7.21 3.35 -3.68
CA PHE A 50 -6.18 3.34 -2.65
C PHE A 50 -5.74 4.75 -2.26
N SER A 51 -5.31 4.90 -1.01
CA SER A 51 -4.74 6.16 -0.51
C SER A 51 -3.80 5.90 0.66
N ILE A 52 -2.83 6.79 0.84
CA ILE A 52 -1.97 6.80 2.02
C ILE A 52 -2.71 7.53 3.13
N ARG A 53 -2.85 6.90 4.30
CA ARG A 53 -3.61 7.43 5.42
C ARG A 53 -2.80 7.38 6.71
N HIS A 54 -2.83 8.45 7.49
CA HIS A 54 -2.13 8.52 8.77
C HIS A 54 -3.01 8.01 9.91
N ILE A 55 -2.50 7.04 10.67
CA ILE A 55 -3.12 6.51 11.89
C ILE A 55 -2.43 7.17 13.10
N PRO A 56 -3.15 8.00 13.88
CA PRO A 56 -2.57 8.71 15.03
C PRO A 56 -2.56 7.87 16.33
N LEU A 57 -2.71 6.55 16.24
CA LEU A 57 -2.64 5.63 17.38
C LEU A 57 -1.18 5.27 17.66
N HIS A 58 -0.79 5.05 18.91
CA HIS A 58 0.61 4.75 19.24
C HIS A 58 0.99 3.28 18.91
N PRO A 59 2.09 3.03 18.17
CA PRO A 59 2.95 4.01 17.52
C PRO A 59 2.30 4.60 16.25
N PRO A 60 2.36 5.93 16.03
CA PRO A 60 1.73 6.56 14.88
C PRO A 60 2.43 6.14 13.59
N GLY A 61 1.67 6.06 12.50
CA GLY A 61 2.21 5.62 11.22
C GLY A 61 1.26 5.80 10.06
N ASP A 62 1.82 5.77 8.86
CA ASP A 62 1.05 5.78 7.63
C ASP A 62 0.72 4.34 7.24
N ILE A 63 -0.47 4.14 6.73
CA ILE A 63 -0.94 2.89 6.15
C ILE A 63 -1.35 3.12 4.71
N LEU A 64 -1.30 2.06 3.91
CA LEU A 64 -1.92 2.02 2.61
C LEU A 64 -3.34 1.49 2.79
N PHE A 65 -4.34 2.34 2.55
CA PHE A 65 -5.75 2.01 2.68
C PHE A 65 -6.34 1.68 1.32
N PHE A 66 -7.06 0.56 1.23
CA PHE A 66 -7.78 0.10 0.05
C PHE A 66 -9.27 0.09 0.33
N VAL A 67 -10.06 0.45 -0.66
CA VAL A 67 -11.50 0.24 -0.60
C VAL A 67 -12.08 -0.09 -1.97
N ASN A 68 -12.96 -1.09 -2.00
CA ASN A 68 -13.84 -1.33 -3.13
C ASN A 68 -15.20 -0.67 -2.82
N PHE A 69 -15.53 0.43 -3.51
CA PHE A 69 -16.69 1.25 -3.16
C PHE A 69 -18.03 0.50 -3.21
N VAL A 70 -18.17 -0.45 -4.13
CA VAL A 70 -19.45 -1.14 -4.36
C VAL A 70 -19.67 -2.21 -3.27
N SER A 71 -18.65 -2.99 -2.95
CA SER A 71 -18.73 -3.99 -1.87
C SER A 71 -18.54 -3.41 -0.47
N GLN A 72 -18.04 -2.17 -0.38
CA GLN A 72 -17.56 -1.54 0.86
C GLN A 72 -16.44 -2.33 1.55
N PHE A 73 -15.81 -3.28 0.86
CA PHE A 73 -14.69 -4.03 1.41
C PHE A 73 -13.48 -3.12 1.57
N ILE A 74 -12.91 -3.13 2.78
CA ILE A 74 -11.74 -2.32 3.17
C ILE A 74 -10.59 -3.28 3.47
N HIS A 75 -9.42 -2.97 2.92
CA HIS A 75 -8.15 -3.61 3.28
C HIS A 75 -7.14 -2.55 3.69
N ILE A 76 -6.14 -2.93 4.49
CA ILE A 76 -5.03 -2.06 4.84
C ILE A 76 -3.71 -2.82 4.76
N GLU A 77 -2.66 -2.13 4.32
CA GLU A 77 -1.28 -2.61 4.38
C GLU A 77 -0.43 -1.63 5.18
N GLY A 78 0.57 -2.14 5.89
CA GLY A 78 1.52 -1.34 6.65
C GLY A 78 1.73 -1.83 8.09
N PRO A 79 2.38 -1.01 8.95
CA PRO A 79 2.76 0.39 8.72
C PRO A 79 3.76 0.55 7.57
N ILE A 80 3.59 1.61 6.76
CA ILE A 80 4.50 1.92 5.65
C ILE A 80 5.88 2.24 6.23
N GLN A 81 6.88 1.47 5.80
CA GLN A 81 8.27 1.68 6.20
C GLN A 81 8.93 2.65 5.20
N TYR A 82 9.22 3.85 5.65
CA TYR A 82 9.93 4.84 4.85
C TYR A 82 11.44 4.77 5.12
N PRO A 83 12.29 4.97 4.11
CA PRO A 83 13.73 5.10 4.31
C PRO A 83 14.04 6.27 5.26
N THR A 84 14.63 5.98 6.42
CA THR A 84 15.03 7.02 7.38
C THR A 84 16.44 7.52 7.04
N THR A 85 16.54 8.60 6.26
CA THR A 85 17.82 9.28 6.02
C THR A 85 17.65 10.80 6.09
N PRO A 86 18.27 11.49 7.07
CA PRO A 86 19.01 10.97 8.23
C PRO A 86 18.08 10.36 9.31
N PRO A 87 18.62 9.49 10.18
CA PRO A 87 17.88 8.84 11.27
C PRO A 87 17.68 9.82 12.44
N THR A 88 16.88 10.86 12.24
CA THR A 88 16.38 11.70 13.33
C THR A 88 14.94 11.29 13.58
N GLY A 89 14.63 10.83 14.79
CA GLY A 89 13.34 10.24 15.19
C GLY A 89 12.11 11.17 15.15
N ALA A 90 12.14 12.21 14.32
CA ALA A 90 10.97 12.99 13.94
C ALA A 90 10.38 12.40 12.64
N TYR A 91 9.06 12.23 12.62
CA TYR A 91 8.30 11.81 11.45
C TYR A 91 8.38 12.93 10.38
N LEU A 92 9.45 12.94 9.58
CA LEU A 92 9.61 13.92 8.51
C LEU A 92 8.61 13.59 7.39
N PRO A 93 7.87 14.60 6.87
CA PRO A 93 7.03 14.40 5.70
C PRO A 93 7.88 13.83 4.56
N GLN A 94 7.58 12.60 4.17
CA GLN A 94 8.23 11.97 3.02
C GLN A 94 7.72 12.60 1.74
N ASP A 95 8.63 12.83 0.79
CA ASP A 95 8.25 13.27 -0.53
C ASP A 95 7.41 12.18 -1.24
N ILE A 96 6.62 12.62 -2.21
CA ILE A 96 5.64 11.77 -2.87
C ILE A 96 6.28 10.66 -3.73
N GLN A 97 7.52 10.85 -4.20
CA GLN A 97 8.25 9.83 -4.95
C GLN A 97 8.73 8.71 -4.02
N THR A 98 9.26 9.05 -2.84
CA THR A 98 9.58 8.06 -1.80
C THR A 98 8.35 7.27 -1.39
N LYS A 99 7.21 7.97 -1.19
CA LYS A 99 5.93 7.31 -0.90
C LYS A 99 5.51 6.32 -1.99
N ALA A 100 5.56 6.73 -3.26
CA ALA A 100 5.18 5.87 -4.38
C ALA A 100 6.02 4.58 -4.42
N LYS A 101 7.34 4.69 -4.24
CA LYS A 101 8.28 3.56 -4.16
C LYS A 101 7.93 2.60 -3.03
N CYS A 102 7.60 3.13 -1.86
CA CYS A 102 7.25 2.32 -0.70
C CYS A 102 5.90 1.60 -0.85
N ILE A 103 4.89 2.24 -1.48
CA ILE A 103 3.55 1.64 -1.57
C ILE A 103 3.33 0.75 -2.78
N ALA A 104 4.10 0.90 -3.86
CA ALA A 104 4.00 0.03 -5.03
C ALA A 104 4.12 -1.47 -4.70
N PRO A 105 5.13 -1.94 -3.92
CA PRO A 105 5.21 -3.35 -3.56
C PRO A 105 4.09 -3.76 -2.59
N LEU A 106 3.69 -2.87 -1.67
CA LEU A 106 2.58 -3.13 -0.74
C LEU A 106 1.23 -3.32 -1.48
N LEU A 107 0.99 -2.53 -2.53
CA LEU A 107 -0.17 -2.69 -3.41
C LEU A 107 -0.25 -4.12 -3.96
N LEU A 108 0.87 -4.65 -4.47
CA LEU A 108 0.94 -5.99 -5.04
C LEU A 108 0.77 -7.08 -3.97
N GLN A 109 1.45 -6.89 -2.83
CA GLN A 109 1.39 -7.83 -1.71
C GLN A 109 -0.02 -8.02 -1.18
N GLY A 110 -0.81 -6.95 -1.04
CA GLY A 110 -2.19 -7.07 -0.57
C GLY A 110 -3.02 -8.04 -1.41
N PHE A 111 -2.93 -7.96 -2.74
CA PHE A 111 -3.65 -8.89 -3.62
C PHE A 111 -3.05 -10.30 -3.64
N ASN A 112 -1.72 -10.43 -3.57
CA ASN A 112 -1.06 -11.73 -3.45
C ASN A 112 -1.50 -12.48 -2.18
N ASN A 113 -1.68 -11.75 -1.08
CA ASN A 113 -2.12 -12.27 0.21
C ASN A 113 -3.65 -12.35 0.34
N LYS A 114 -4.40 -12.28 -0.77
CA LYS A 114 -5.86 -12.36 -0.79
C LYS A 114 -6.53 -11.29 0.08
N LEU A 115 -5.90 -10.14 0.26
CA LEU A 115 -6.35 -9.04 1.12
C LEU A 115 -6.65 -9.51 2.55
N ASP A 116 -5.81 -10.41 3.07
CA ASP A 116 -5.93 -11.06 4.38
C ASP A 116 -7.29 -11.72 4.66
N VAL A 117 -8.00 -12.14 3.60
CA VAL A 117 -9.22 -12.93 3.75
C VAL A 117 -8.86 -14.27 4.42
N SER A 118 -9.46 -14.52 5.58
CA SER A 118 -9.16 -15.68 6.43
C SER A 118 -9.63 -17.02 5.85
N ASP A 119 -10.54 -17.00 4.87
CA ASP A 119 -11.00 -18.21 4.19
C ASP A 119 -9.88 -18.80 3.32
N PRO A 120 -9.36 -20.00 3.65
CA PRO A 120 -8.28 -20.62 2.88
C PRO A 120 -8.68 -20.90 1.42
N TRP A 121 -9.98 -21.04 1.15
CA TRP A 121 -10.53 -21.32 -0.18
C TRP A 121 -10.80 -20.07 -1.00
N ALA A 122 -10.71 -18.88 -0.40
CA ALA A 122 -10.84 -17.63 -1.15
C ALA A 122 -9.72 -17.55 -2.18
N PRO A 123 -10.03 -17.28 -3.47
CA PRO A 123 -9.01 -17.10 -4.48
C PRO A 123 -8.30 -15.76 -4.31
N ALA A 124 -6.99 -15.73 -4.57
CA ALA A 124 -6.31 -14.47 -4.86
C ALA A 124 -6.73 -13.97 -6.25
N PHE A 125 -6.80 -12.67 -6.43
CA PHE A 125 -7.16 -12.05 -7.71
C PHE A 125 -6.45 -10.71 -7.85
N ALA A 126 -6.15 -10.32 -9.09
CA ALA A 126 -5.68 -8.97 -9.38
C ALA A 126 -6.88 -8.02 -9.54
N PRO A 127 -6.73 -6.73 -9.20
CA PRO A 127 -7.75 -5.74 -9.49
C PRO A 127 -7.95 -5.60 -11.00
N TRP A 128 -9.15 -5.21 -11.42
CA TRP A 128 -9.38 -4.86 -12.82
C TRP A 128 -8.72 -3.52 -13.15
N ALA A 129 -8.93 -2.56 -12.27
CA ALA A 129 -8.35 -1.22 -12.29
C ALA A 129 -8.24 -0.68 -10.87
N TRP A 130 -7.42 0.36 -10.69
CA TRP A 130 -7.35 1.09 -9.44
C TRP A 130 -7.16 2.59 -9.65
N MET A 131 -7.52 3.35 -8.62
CA MET A 131 -7.47 4.79 -8.60
C MET A 131 -6.97 5.31 -7.25
N THR A 132 -6.50 6.55 -7.22
CA THR A 132 -6.14 7.23 -5.97
C THR A 132 -6.64 8.67 -5.94
N ASN A 133 -6.57 9.29 -4.77
CA ASN A 133 -7.04 10.66 -4.52
C ASN A 133 -6.03 11.74 -4.94
N ASP A 134 -4.79 11.35 -5.28
CA ASP A 134 -3.71 12.26 -5.59
C ASP A 134 -3.18 12.01 -7.01
N ARG A 135 -3.23 13.05 -7.85
CA ARG A 135 -2.83 12.97 -9.26
C ARG A 135 -1.34 12.65 -9.44
N GLU A 136 -0.49 13.24 -8.61
CA GLU A 136 0.95 13.05 -8.70
C GLU A 136 1.33 11.65 -8.17
N LEU A 137 0.68 11.20 -7.09
CA LEU A 137 0.83 9.83 -6.59
C LEU A 137 0.39 8.80 -7.63
N ALA A 138 -0.74 9.03 -8.31
CA ALA A 138 -1.24 8.15 -9.37
C ALA A 138 -0.18 7.94 -10.44
N LYS A 139 0.40 9.03 -10.93
CA LYS A 139 1.46 8.99 -11.94
C LYS A 139 2.68 8.21 -11.43
N LEU A 140 3.20 8.58 -10.26
CA LEU A 140 4.44 8.00 -9.73
C LEU A 140 4.28 6.51 -9.39
N VAL A 141 3.15 6.11 -8.80
CA VAL A 141 2.86 4.70 -8.56
C VAL A 141 2.77 3.93 -9.88
N GLY A 142 2.13 4.50 -10.90
CA GLY A 142 2.10 3.90 -12.23
C GLY A 142 3.49 3.70 -12.84
N ASP A 143 4.38 4.69 -12.69
CA ASP A 143 5.77 4.61 -13.15
C ASP A 143 6.56 3.54 -12.38
N GLU A 144 6.40 3.46 -11.06
CA GLU A 144 7.07 2.45 -10.21
C GLU A 144 6.57 1.02 -10.53
N LEU A 145 5.26 0.82 -10.65
CA LEU A 145 4.68 -0.47 -11.07
C LEU A 145 5.21 -0.92 -12.43
N LYS A 146 5.33 0.02 -13.37
CA LYS A 146 5.90 -0.24 -14.69
C LYS A 146 7.38 -0.62 -14.61
N ALA A 147 8.16 0.09 -13.79
CA ALA A 147 9.57 -0.21 -13.57
C ALA A 147 9.77 -1.60 -12.94
N MET A 148 8.83 -2.05 -12.10
CA MET A 148 8.81 -3.38 -11.49
C MET A 148 8.42 -4.49 -12.46
N GLY A 149 7.84 -4.18 -13.63
CA GLY A 149 7.40 -5.16 -14.62
C GLY A 149 5.96 -5.66 -14.41
N VAL A 150 5.10 -4.86 -13.76
CA VAL A 150 3.67 -5.15 -13.64
C VAL A 150 2.98 -4.99 -15.01
N ASP A 151 1.89 -5.73 -15.24
CA ASP A 151 1.06 -5.62 -16.44
C ASP A 151 0.71 -4.14 -16.76
N GLU A 152 0.88 -3.75 -18.03
CA GLU A 152 0.74 -2.37 -18.48
C GLU A 152 -0.67 -1.79 -18.21
N ALA A 153 -1.71 -2.63 -18.21
CA ALA A 153 -3.07 -2.17 -17.92
C ALA A 153 -3.21 -1.69 -16.47
N LEU A 154 -2.46 -2.28 -15.52
CA LEU A 154 -2.49 -1.93 -14.10
C LEU A 154 -1.49 -0.82 -13.75
N CYS A 155 -0.53 -0.53 -14.62
CA CYS A 155 0.32 0.65 -14.49
C CYS A 155 -0.45 1.97 -14.73
N LYS A 156 -1.65 1.91 -15.32
CA LYS A 156 -2.53 3.06 -15.54
C LYS A 156 -3.37 3.33 -14.29
N VAL A 157 -2.81 4.05 -13.33
CA VAL A 157 -3.52 4.46 -12.12
C VAL A 157 -4.41 5.66 -12.42
N GLU A 158 -5.71 5.54 -12.17
CA GLU A 158 -6.66 6.62 -12.37
C GLU A 158 -6.68 7.60 -11.20
N VAL A 159 -7.19 8.81 -11.44
CA VAL A 159 -7.46 9.79 -10.40
C VAL A 159 -8.94 9.73 -10.07
N ALA A 160 -9.26 9.45 -8.81
CA ALA A 160 -10.62 9.35 -8.33
C ALA A 160 -11.36 10.70 -8.41
N THR A 161 -12.66 10.66 -8.70
CA THR A 161 -13.51 11.86 -8.68
C THR A 161 -13.66 12.40 -7.26
N LYS A 162 -14.22 13.61 -7.15
CA LYS A 162 -14.49 14.21 -5.85
C LYS A 162 -15.40 13.33 -4.99
N GLU A 163 -16.47 12.81 -5.58
CA GLU A 163 -17.46 11.96 -4.92
C GLU A 163 -16.84 10.64 -4.44
N GLN A 164 -15.98 10.03 -5.26
CA GLN A 164 -15.24 8.82 -4.88
C GLN A 164 -14.28 9.08 -3.71
N ASN A 165 -13.63 10.25 -3.69
CA ASN A 165 -12.74 10.64 -2.61
C ASN A 165 -13.49 10.93 -1.30
N GLU A 166 -14.67 11.55 -1.38
CA GLU A 166 -15.57 11.75 -0.24
C GLU A 166 -16.02 10.39 0.32
N GLN A 167 -16.43 9.46 -0.54
CA GLN A 167 -16.80 8.11 -0.11
C GLN A 167 -15.63 7.34 0.53
N ALA A 168 -14.42 7.45 -0.03
CA ALA A 168 -13.22 6.86 0.55
C ALA A 168 -12.91 7.46 1.93
N GLN A 169 -13.12 8.76 2.11
CA GLN A 169 -12.94 9.44 3.39
C GLN A 169 -13.94 8.97 4.43
N GLU A 170 -15.22 8.80 4.07
CA GLU A 170 -16.25 8.27 4.97
C GLU A 170 -15.91 6.85 5.44
N ASN A 171 -15.51 5.98 4.50
CA ASN A 171 -15.09 4.61 4.80
C ASN A 171 -13.88 4.57 5.75
N TYR A 172 -12.89 5.45 5.51
CA TYR A 172 -11.73 5.58 6.38
C TYR A 172 -12.12 6.07 7.79
N CYS A 173 -12.97 7.08 7.91
CA CYS A 173 -13.47 7.58 9.20
C CYS A 173 -14.20 6.47 9.98
N GLY A 174 -15.05 5.69 9.30
CA GLY A 174 -15.73 4.53 9.90
C GLY A 174 -14.74 3.49 10.42
N PHE A 175 -13.75 3.15 9.60
CA PHE A 175 -12.67 2.22 9.96
C PHE A 175 -11.89 2.69 11.20
N VAL A 176 -11.36 3.93 11.20
CA VAL A 176 -10.60 4.48 12.33
C VAL A 176 -11.47 4.58 13.59
N GLY A 177 -12.74 4.94 13.44
CA GLY A 177 -13.70 4.98 14.55
C GLY A 177 -13.91 3.60 15.18
N ALA A 178 -14.00 2.54 14.37
CA ALA A 178 -14.08 1.17 14.87
C ALA A 178 -12.76 0.72 15.53
N LEU A 179 -11.63 1.00 14.89
CA LEU A 179 -10.29 0.67 15.41
C LEU A 179 -10.06 1.30 16.79
N THR A 180 -10.35 2.60 16.94
CA THR A 180 -10.19 3.34 18.19
C THR A 180 -11.06 2.77 19.31
N LYS A 181 -12.31 2.38 19.01
CA LYS A 181 -13.20 1.74 19.98
C LYS A 181 -12.66 0.38 20.46
N SER A 182 -12.08 -0.41 19.56
CA SER A 182 -11.49 -1.71 19.90
C SER A 182 -10.28 -1.58 20.81
N VAL A 183 -9.36 -0.64 20.52
CA VAL A 183 -8.20 -0.35 21.37
C VAL A 183 -8.64 0.09 22.78
N ASN A 184 -9.65 0.96 22.87
CA ASN A 184 -10.14 1.45 24.17
C ASN A 184 -10.89 0.39 24.99
N LYS A 185 -11.51 -0.61 24.36
CA LYS A 185 -12.18 -1.72 25.06
C LYS A 185 -11.21 -2.75 25.62
N GLY A 186 -10.00 -2.87 25.05
CA GLY A 186 -8.95 -3.79 25.49
C GLY A 186 -8.07 -3.26 26.61
N ALA A 187 -8.19 -1.97 26.98
CA ALA A 187 -7.44 -1.40 28.09
C ALA A 187 -7.97 -1.97 29.43
N PRO A 188 -7.10 -2.51 30.31
CA PRO A 188 -7.52 -2.90 31.65
C PRO A 188 -8.10 -1.67 32.35
N LYS A 189 -9.28 -1.82 32.96
CA LYS A 189 -9.84 -0.77 33.82
C LYS A 189 -8.86 -0.51 34.97
N PRO A 190 -8.62 0.75 35.35
CA PRO A 190 -7.83 1.08 36.53
C PRO A 190 -8.45 0.49 37.80
#